data_AF-A0A4Q6DSR2-F1
#
_entry.id   AF-A0A4Q6DSR2-F1
#
_cell.length_a   1.000
_cell.length_b   1.000
_cell.length_c   1.000
_cell.angle_alpha   90.00
_cell.angle_beta   90.00
_cell.angle_gamma   90.00
#
_symmetry.space_group_name_H-M   'P 1'
#
loop_
_entity.id
_entity.type
_entity.pdbx_description
1 polymer ?
#
loop_
_entity_poly.entity_id
_entity_poly.type
_entity_poly.pdbx_seq_one_letter_code
_entity_poly.pdbx_strand_id
1 'polypeptide(L)'
;MYEQDLFTKEGRFFHIGIDLGAPAGTEVFAFAQGAIINMGVNNAPGDYGPTLITEHDYEGRQLYALWGHLKKESLLGKTIGQKLEIGEQIAWLGDESENGGWPPHLHFQLSREKPEVCDMPGTVNDEDREKALVRFPDPRLVLGPIY
;
A
#
# COMPACT_ATOMS: atom_id res chain seq x y z
N MET A 1 -13.33 12.29 4.91
CA MET A 1 -14.31 11.23 5.23
C MET A 1 -14.42 10.37 3.98
N TYR A 2 -14.38 9.04 4.10
CA TYR A 2 -14.47 8.12 2.94
C TYR A 2 -15.91 8.13 2.41
N GLU A 3 -16.19 8.98 1.43
CA GLU A 3 -17.53 9.25 0.92
C GLU A 3 -17.88 8.43 -0.34
N GLN A 4 -16.91 7.72 -0.92
CA GLN A 4 -17.15 6.90 -2.12
C GLN A 4 -18.03 5.68 -1.81
N ASP A 5 -18.85 5.28 -2.80
CA ASP A 5 -19.76 4.12 -2.73
C ASP A 5 -19.06 2.81 -2.31
N LEU A 6 -17.78 2.68 -2.64
CA LEU A 6 -16.92 1.56 -2.27
C LEU A 6 -16.84 1.34 -0.74
N PHE A 7 -16.97 2.41 0.03
CA PHE A 7 -16.83 2.40 1.49
C PHE A 7 -18.18 2.49 2.21
N THR A 8 -19.07 3.35 1.70
CA THR A 8 -20.34 3.69 2.38
C THR A 8 -21.37 2.58 2.31
N LYS A 9 -21.42 1.81 1.22
CA LYS A 9 -22.40 0.73 1.03
C LYS A 9 -22.20 -0.44 1.99
N GLU A 10 -20.98 -0.67 2.46
CA GLU A 10 -20.62 -1.80 3.31
C GLU A 10 -20.18 -1.39 4.73
N GLY A 11 -20.25 -0.09 5.06
CA GLY A 11 -19.89 0.42 6.39
C GLY A 11 -18.41 0.24 6.74
N ARG A 12 -17.52 0.31 5.74
CA ARG A 12 -16.07 0.15 5.92
C ARG A 12 -15.44 1.50 6.24
N PHE A 13 -15.25 1.80 7.51
CA PHE A 13 -14.76 3.10 7.98
C PHE A 13 -13.40 3.05 8.66
N PHE A 14 -12.91 1.86 9.03
CA PHE A 14 -11.62 1.71 9.69
C PHE A 14 -10.53 1.52 8.65
N HIS A 15 -9.77 2.58 8.38
CA HIS A 15 -8.60 2.54 7.50
C HIS A 15 -7.53 1.60 8.05
N ILE A 16 -7.02 0.74 7.19
CA ILE A 16 -5.97 -0.23 7.50
C ILE A 16 -4.73 0.16 6.72
N GLY A 17 -3.73 0.64 7.45
CA GLY A 17 -2.50 1.17 6.89
C GLY A 17 -2.24 2.57 7.41
N ILE A 18 -1.49 3.34 6.64
CA ILE A 18 -1.21 4.74 6.89
C ILE A 18 -1.13 5.51 5.57
N ASP A 19 -1.71 6.69 5.57
CA ASP A 19 -1.63 7.63 4.45
C ASP A 19 -0.58 8.70 4.73
N LEU A 20 0.43 8.79 3.87
CA LEU A 20 1.50 9.78 3.97
C LEU A 20 1.36 10.80 2.82
N GLY A 21 0.84 11.99 3.13
CA GLY A 21 0.63 13.05 2.15
C GLY A 21 1.94 13.63 1.62
N ALA A 22 2.08 13.71 0.30
CA ALA A 22 3.21 14.34 -0.38
C ALA A 22 2.82 14.70 -1.83
N PRO A 23 3.51 15.66 -2.49
CA PRO A 23 3.20 16.03 -3.87
C PRO A 23 3.28 14.84 -4.86
N ALA A 24 2.50 14.90 -5.94
CA ALA A 24 2.64 13.93 -7.04
C ALA A 24 4.08 13.95 -7.59
N GLY A 25 4.60 12.79 -7.97
CA GLY A 25 5.99 12.60 -8.38
C GLY A 25 6.99 12.49 -7.23
N THR A 26 6.55 12.55 -5.97
CA THR A 26 7.43 12.23 -4.82
C THR A 26 7.96 10.81 -4.93
N GLU A 27 9.25 10.63 -4.69
CA GLU A 27 9.92 9.33 -4.73
C GLU A 27 9.56 8.47 -3.52
N VAL A 28 9.37 7.17 -3.76
CA VAL A 28 9.04 6.16 -2.74
C VAL A 28 10.19 5.15 -2.67
N PHE A 29 10.64 4.86 -1.46
CA PHE A 29 11.82 4.02 -1.22
C PHE A 29 11.47 2.77 -0.40
N ALA A 30 12.15 1.66 -0.68
CA ALA A 30 12.01 0.42 0.09
C ALA A 30 12.56 0.57 1.52
N PHE A 31 11.78 0.17 2.52
CA PHE A 31 12.19 0.25 3.93
C PHE A 31 13.17 -0.86 4.35
N ALA A 32 13.23 -1.96 3.58
CA ALA A 32 14.10 -3.10 3.85
C ALA A 32 14.40 -3.85 2.55
N GLN A 33 15.40 -4.73 2.59
CA GLN A 33 15.65 -5.68 1.51
C GLN A 33 14.43 -6.58 1.29
N GLY A 34 14.20 -7.00 0.04
CA GLY A 34 13.00 -7.77 -0.27
C GLY A 34 12.87 -8.15 -1.74
N ALA A 35 11.63 -8.39 -2.16
CA ALA A 35 11.28 -8.59 -3.55
C ALA A 35 9.86 -8.10 -3.87
N ILE A 36 9.65 -7.73 -5.13
CA ILE A 36 8.29 -7.50 -5.66
C ILE A 36 7.60 -8.86 -5.82
N ILE A 37 6.44 -9.04 -5.19
CA ILE A 37 5.65 -10.27 -5.31
C ILE A 37 4.37 -10.09 -6.11
N ASN A 38 3.88 -8.86 -6.24
CA ASN A 38 2.74 -8.52 -7.08
C ASN A 38 2.82 -7.07 -7.54
N MET A 39 2.18 -6.78 -8.67
CA MET A 39 2.06 -5.42 -9.21
C MET A 39 0.84 -5.34 -10.12
N GLY A 40 0.15 -4.21 -10.09
CA GLY A 40 -1.11 -4.06 -10.82
C GLY A 40 -1.68 -2.65 -10.75
N VAL A 41 -2.79 -2.44 -11.42
CA VAL A 41 -3.52 -1.17 -11.38
C VAL A 41 -4.95 -1.43 -10.94
N ASN A 42 -5.28 -0.95 -9.73
CA ASN A 42 -6.61 -1.02 -9.15
C ASN A 42 -7.42 0.20 -9.62
N ASN A 43 -8.10 0.05 -10.76
CA ASN A 43 -8.68 1.17 -11.52
C ASN A 43 -10.10 1.60 -11.07
N ALA A 44 -10.66 1.02 -10.01
CA ALA A 44 -11.98 1.45 -9.55
C ALA A 44 -11.88 2.87 -8.94
N PRO A 45 -12.91 3.73 -9.10
CA PRO A 45 -12.93 5.04 -8.46
C PRO A 45 -12.81 4.91 -6.93
N GLY A 46 -11.85 5.63 -6.34
CA GLY A 46 -11.56 5.56 -4.90
C GLY A 46 -10.70 4.36 -4.47
N ASP A 47 -10.21 3.54 -5.39
CA ASP A 47 -9.32 2.42 -5.14
C ASP A 47 -7.83 2.86 -5.17
N TYR A 48 -6.89 1.93 -5.11
CA TYR A 48 -5.46 2.23 -4.97
C TYR A 48 -4.76 2.78 -6.21
N GLY A 49 -5.34 2.68 -7.41
CA GLY A 49 -4.59 2.97 -8.65
C GLY A 49 -3.38 2.04 -8.83
N PRO A 50 -2.28 2.49 -9.45
CA PRO A 50 -1.05 1.72 -9.56
C PRO A 50 -0.51 1.29 -8.21
N THR A 51 -0.26 -0.01 -8.07
CA THR A 51 0.02 -0.66 -6.79
C THR A 51 1.18 -1.64 -6.93
N LEU A 52 2.06 -1.66 -5.92
CA LEU A 52 3.06 -2.71 -5.73
C LEU A 52 2.74 -3.49 -4.45
N ILE A 53 3.00 -4.80 -4.47
CA ILE A 53 3.10 -5.62 -3.27
C ILE A 53 4.50 -6.20 -3.19
N THR A 54 5.17 -5.96 -2.07
CA THR A 54 6.52 -6.44 -1.81
C THR A 54 6.55 -7.38 -0.62
N GLU A 55 7.49 -8.31 -0.61
CA GLU A 55 7.83 -9.15 0.53
C GLU A 55 9.18 -8.73 1.10
N HIS A 56 9.29 -8.69 2.42
CA HIS A 56 10.48 -8.26 3.14
C HIS A 56 10.78 -9.21 4.30
N ASP A 57 12.06 -9.51 4.50
CA ASP A 57 12.56 -10.03 5.78
C ASP A 57 12.90 -8.84 6.65
N TYR A 58 12.13 -8.63 7.71
CA TYR A 58 12.34 -7.57 8.69
C TYR A 58 12.53 -8.18 10.07
N GLU A 59 13.75 -8.05 10.61
CA GLU A 59 14.14 -8.60 11.92
C GLU A 59 13.85 -10.11 12.07
N GLY A 60 14.03 -10.90 11.00
CA GLY A 60 13.79 -12.35 11.02
C GLY A 60 12.30 -12.72 10.93
N ARG A 61 11.44 -11.78 10.54
CA ARG A 61 10.02 -12.00 10.29
C ARG A 61 9.68 -11.64 8.86
N GLN A 62 8.92 -12.52 8.21
CA GLN A 62 8.36 -12.25 6.91
C GLN A 62 7.23 -11.21 7.04
N LEU A 63 7.35 -10.12 6.30
CA LEU A 63 6.31 -9.10 6.13
C LEU A 63 5.99 -8.92 4.65
N TYR A 64 4.76 -8.51 4.40
CA TYR A 64 4.31 -8.05 3.09
C TYR A 64 3.87 -6.59 3.20
N ALA A 65 4.11 -5.81 2.16
CA ALA A 65 3.74 -4.40 2.12
C ALA A 65 3.00 -4.07 0.82
N LEU A 66 1.87 -3.36 0.93
CA LEU A 66 1.20 -2.73 -0.20
C LEU A 66 1.60 -1.26 -0.26
N TRP A 67 1.91 -0.83 -1.48
CA TRP A 67 2.26 0.54 -1.83
C TRP A 67 1.24 1.01 -2.86
N GLY A 68 0.23 1.76 -2.41
CA GLY A 68 -0.86 2.28 -3.23
C GLY A 68 -0.62 3.71 -3.72
N HIS A 69 -1.52 4.18 -4.57
CA HIS A 69 -1.56 5.54 -5.12
C HIS A 69 -0.29 5.96 -5.86
N LEU A 70 0.39 4.98 -6.47
CA LEU A 70 1.61 5.21 -7.22
C LEU A 70 1.31 5.79 -8.61
N LYS A 71 2.35 6.34 -9.22
CA LYS A 71 2.37 6.72 -10.62
C LYS A 71 2.45 5.47 -11.50
N LYS A 72 1.73 5.43 -12.62
CA LYS A 72 1.67 4.25 -13.51
C LYS A 72 3.04 3.84 -14.05
N GLU A 73 3.90 4.82 -14.32
CA GLU A 73 5.28 4.60 -14.76
C GLU A 73 6.11 3.84 -13.72
N SER A 74 5.71 3.85 -12.45
CA SER A 74 6.35 3.06 -11.40
C SER A 74 6.25 1.57 -11.64
N LEU A 75 5.34 1.09 -12.50
CA LEU A 75 5.23 -0.34 -12.82
C LEU A 75 6.07 -0.74 -14.04
N LEU A 76 6.56 0.23 -14.82
CA LEU A 76 7.28 -0.05 -16.06
C LEU A 76 8.66 -0.63 -15.79
N GLY A 77 9.00 -1.69 -16.51
CA GLY A 77 10.31 -2.36 -16.40
C GLY A 77 10.50 -3.20 -15.13
N LYS A 78 9.51 -3.25 -14.23
CA LYS A 78 9.54 -4.11 -13.05
C LYS A 78 9.06 -5.53 -13.37
N THR A 79 9.50 -6.49 -12.57
CA THR A 79 9.09 -7.89 -12.70
C THR A 79 8.80 -8.50 -11.34
N ILE A 80 7.87 -9.47 -11.30
CA ILE A 80 7.65 -10.29 -10.11
C ILE A 80 8.94 -11.09 -9.83
N GLY A 81 9.40 -11.05 -8.59
CA GLY A 81 10.67 -11.62 -8.13
C GLY A 81 11.85 -10.65 -8.20
N GLN A 82 11.68 -9.44 -8.76
CA GLN A 82 12.70 -8.39 -8.72
C GLN A 82 13.10 -8.12 -7.26
N LYS A 83 14.41 -8.23 -6.98
CA LYS A 83 14.98 -7.92 -5.68
C LYS A 83 14.97 -6.42 -5.41
N LEU A 84 14.75 -6.08 -4.15
CA LEU A 84 14.77 -4.72 -3.64
C LEU A 84 15.85 -4.60 -2.59
N GLU A 85 16.65 -3.54 -2.67
CA GLU A 85 17.61 -3.17 -1.63
C GLU A 85 17.03 -2.14 -0.67
N ILE A 86 17.56 -2.08 0.55
CA ILE A 86 17.16 -1.04 1.51
C ILE A 86 17.49 0.36 0.96
N GLY A 87 16.51 1.27 1.01
CA GLY A 87 16.66 2.63 0.46
C GLY A 87 16.68 2.69 -1.07
N GLU A 88 16.41 1.59 -1.78
CA GLU A 88 16.19 1.62 -3.22
C GLU A 88 14.92 2.40 -3.55
N GLN A 89 15.00 3.29 -4.53
CA GLN A 89 13.83 3.94 -5.09
C GLN A 89 12.99 2.92 -5.86
N ILE A 90 11.77 2.69 -5.40
CA ILE A 90 10.88 1.68 -5.99
C ILE A 90 9.74 2.28 -6.79
N ALA A 91 9.33 3.53 -6.55
CA ALA A 91 8.20 4.13 -7.23
C ALA A 91 8.19 5.66 -7.12
N TRP A 92 7.20 6.27 -7.76
CA TRP A 92 6.78 7.66 -7.57
C TRP A 92 5.30 7.71 -7.19
N LEU A 93 4.86 8.76 -6.50
CA LEU A 93 3.44 9.01 -6.25
C LEU A 93 2.71 9.49 -7.50
N GLY A 94 1.50 8.98 -7.71
CA GLY A 94 0.64 9.37 -8.83
C GLY A 94 -0.19 10.61 -8.52
N ASP A 95 -0.68 11.26 -9.57
CA ASP A 95 -1.67 12.33 -9.43
C ASP A 95 -3.12 11.79 -9.42
N GLU A 96 -4.09 12.66 -9.15
CA GLU A 96 -5.52 12.34 -9.07
C GLU A 96 -6.07 11.66 -10.34
N SER A 97 -5.43 11.83 -11.50
CA SER A 97 -5.90 11.23 -12.75
C SER A 97 -5.59 9.74 -12.87
N GLU A 98 -4.66 9.23 -12.08
CA GLU A 98 -4.18 7.84 -12.15
C GLU A 98 -4.21 7.09 -10.81
N ASN A 99 -4.15 7.79 -9.67
CA ASN A 99 -4.00 7.18 -8.36
C ASN A 99 -5.33 6.72 -7.71
N GLY A 100 -6.40 6.61 -8.50
CA GLY A 100 -7.75 6.28 -8.00
C GLY A 100 -8.62 7.51 -7.69
N GLY A 101 -8.15 8.73 -7.99
CA GLY A 101 -8.93 9.96 -7.79
C GLY A 101 -8.73 10.60 -6.42
N TRP A 102 -7.59 10.33 -5.77
CA TRP A 102 -7.27 10.83 -4.44
C TRP A 102 -6.26 11.98 -4.48
N PRO A 103 -6.34 12.96 -3.55
CA PRO A 103 -5.24 13.91 -3.35
C PRO A 103 -3.91 13.15 -3.20
N PRO A 104 -2.79 13.57 -3.82
CA PRO A 104 -1.56 12.79 -3.82
C PRO A 104 -1.06 12.41 -2.42
N HIS A 105 -0.86 11.11 -2.20
CA HIS A 105 -0.33 10.53 -0.97
C HIS A 105 0.15 9.10 -1.24
N LEU A 106 0.92 8.52 -0.31
CA LEU A 106 1.21 7.09 -0.27
C LEU A 106 0.21 6.41 0.67
N HIS A 107 -0.55 5.43 0.18
CA HIS A 107 -1.18 4.44 1.07
C HIS A 107 -0.17 3.32 1.30
N PHE A 108 0.25 3.15 2.56
CA PHE A 108 1.19 2.12 2.96
C PHE A 108 0.57 1.19 3.99
N GLN A 109 0.58 -0.11 3.70
CA GLN A 109 -0.07 -1.11 4.54
C GLN A 109 0.80 -2.35 4.67
N LEU A 110 1.00 -2.83 5.89
CA LEU A 110 1.70 -4.09 6.16
C LEU A 110 0.72 -5.24 6.30
N SER A 111 1.17 -6.46 5.99
CA SER A 111 0.47 -7.72 6.25
C SER A 111 1.44 -8.81 6.73
N ARG A 112 0.98 -9.65 7.66
CA ARG A 112 1.67 -10.88 8.09
C ARG A 112 1.44 -12.07 7.17
N GLU A 113 0.44 -11.96 6.29
CA GLU A 113 0.05 -13.02 5.35
C GLU A 113 0.25 -12.57 3.92
N LYS A 114 0.70 -13.48 3.06
CA LYS A 114 0.91 -13.20 1.64
C LYS A 114 -0.43 -12.92 0.96
N PRO A 115 -0.61 -11.74 0.34
CA PRO A 115 -1.80 -11.48 -0.47
C PRO A 115 -1.82 -12.36 -1.72
N GLU A 116 -2.98 -12.91 -2.06
CA GLU A 116 -3.16 -13.73 -3.27
C GLU A 116 -3.31 -12.87 -4.54
N VAL A 117 -3.79 -11.64 -4.37
CA VAL A 117 -4.05 -10.66 -5.44
C VAL A 117 -3.26 -9.37 -5.17
N CYS A 118 -3.20 -8.47 -6.15
CA CYS A 118 -2.53 -7.17 -6.02
C CYS A 118 -3.40 -6.15 -5.26
N ASP A 119 -3.97 -6.59 -4.15
CA ASP A 119 -4.95 -5.84 -3.37
C ASP A 119 -4.92 -6.33 -1.90
N MET A 120 -5.23 -5.43 -0.97
CA MET A 120 -5.48 -5.69 0.43
C MET A 120 -6.61 -4.77 0.91
N PRO A 121 -7.45 -5.19 1.87
CA PRO A 121 -8.54 -4.35 2.35
C PRO A 121 -7.96 -3.06 2.96
N GLY A 122 -8.21 -1.92 2.29
CA GLY A 122 -7.77 -0.60 2.75
C GLY A 122 -8.66 -0.02 3.84
N THR A 123 -9.90 -0.52 3.93
CA THR A 123 -10.81 -0.26 5.03
C THR A 123 -11.53 -1.55 5.43
N VAL A 124 -11.89 -1.65 6.71
CA VAL A 124 -12.73 -2.72 7.26
C VAL A 124 -13.91 -2.15 8.03
N ASN A 125 -14.94 -2.97 8.20
CA ASN A 125 -16.06 -2.68 9.11
C ASN A 125 -15.63 -2.90 10.58
N ASP A 126 -16.50 -2.54 11.52
CA ASP A 126 -16.23 -2.69 12.95
C ASP A 126 -16.05 -4.17 13.38
N GLU A 127 -16.84 -5.07 12.80
CA GLU A 127 -16.85 -6.50 13.15
C GLU A 127 -15.53 -7.22 12.83
N ASP A 128 -14.84 -6.79 11.76
CA ASP A 128 -13.56 -7.36 11.33
C ASP A 128 -12.34 -6.60 11.86
N ARG A 129 -12.54 -5.51 12.61
CA ARG A 129 -11.46 -4.66 13.12
C ARG A 129 -10.41 -5.43 13.93
N GLU A 130 -10.83 -6.26 14.88
CA GLU A 130 -9.91 -7.02 15.73
C GLU A 130 -9.09 -8.04 14.94
N LYS A 131 -9.70 -8.69 13.93
CA LYS A 131 -8.98 -9.59 13.02
C LYS A 131 -7.99 -8.82 12.15
N ALA A 132 -8.38 -7.63 11.69
CA ALA A 132 -7.53 -6.77 10.89
C ALA A 132 -6.27 -6.35 11.66
N LEU A 133 -6.39 -6.00 12.94
CA LEU A 133 -5.24 -5.64 13.79
C LEU A 133 -4.23 -6.79 13.99
N VAL A 134 -4.71 -8.03 13.95
CA VAL A 134 -3.82 -9.20 14.03
C VAL A 134 -3.11 -9.44 12.68
N ARG A 135 -3.82 -9.26 11.56
CA ARG A 135 -3.32 -9.55 10.22
C ARG A 135 -2.41 -8.46 9.67
N PHE A 136 -2.78 -7.20 9.92
CA PHE A 136 -2.15 -6.00 9.38
C PHE A 136 -1.47 -5.24 10.53
N PRO A 137 -0.17 -5.46 10.75
CA PRO A 137 0.54 -4.80 11.84
C PRO A 137 0.65 -3.30 11.58
N ASP A 138 0.82 -2.54 12.65
CA ASP A 138 1.01 -1.09 12.60
C ASP A 138 2.20 -0.73 11.69
N PRO A 139 2.01 0.09 10.64
CA PRO A 139 3.08 0.52 9.75
C PRO A 139 4.27 1.20 10.44
N ARG A 140 4.07 1.78 11.63
CA ARG A 140 5.15 2.35 12.46
C ARG A 140 6.21 1.33 12.85
N LEU A 141 5.90 0.04 12.74
CA LEU A 141 6.87 -1.05 12.92
C LEU A 141 8.11 -0.85 12.03
N VAL A 142 7.93 -0.36 10.79
CA VAL A 142 9.04 -0.19 9.83
C VAL A 142 9.34 1.28 9.52
N LEU A 143 8.36 2.17 9.72
CA LEU A 143 8.51 3.61 9.48
C LEU A 143 9.09 4.36 10.68
N GLY A 144 9.14 3.74 11.86
CA GLY A 144 9.61 4.38 13.08
C GLY A 144 8.58 5.34 13.69
N PRO A 145 9.00 6.21 14.62
CA PRO A 145 8.13 7.20 15.24
C PRO A 145 7.77 8.28 14.23
N ILE A 146 6.60 8.12 13.63
CA ILE A 146 5.91 9.14 12.84
C ILE A 146 4.78 9.68 13.72
N TYR A 147 4.81 11.00 13.91
CA TYR A 147 4.00 11.82 14.85
C TYR A 147 4.44 11.75 16.32
#